data_AF-A0A7W1VXC8-F1
#
_entry.id   AF-A0A7W1VXC8-F1
#
_cell.length_a   1.000
_cell.length_b   1.000
_cell.length_c   1.000
_cell.angle_alpha   90.00
_cell.angle_beta   90.00
_cell.angle_gamma   90.00
#
_symmetry.space_group_name_H-M   'P 1'
#
loop_
_entity.id
_entity.type
_entity.pdbx_description
1 polymer ?
#
loop_
_entity_poly.entity_id
_entity_poly.type
_entity_poly.pdbx_seq_one_letter_code
_entity_poly.pdbx_strand_id
1 'polypeptide(L)'
;MKFLKILYVQVIIGIILGVLAGWLFPSFAPAAKLISDTFINMIRMVIAPVIFCTIVSGVAGAGDLKKVGRVGLKTLIYFEVVTTLALIIGLIVANVVKPGAGVNFTATANTQVSTISSQAKDLNWGEFFSHIVPPNVVDAFAKGDILQVLFFSVLFAVGLKLMGDSGHSLLTGFEKINKVLFNILKIIMRLSPIGAFGGMAYTIGKFGFATLLVLGKLLITFYLTSFLFIFVVLNLVCFYFKINLWRLLAYV
;
A
#
# COMPACT_ATOMS: atom_id res chain seq x y z
N MET A 1 -10.92 -20.84 22.70
CA MET A 1 -9.81 -20.79 21.71
C MET A 1 -10.24 -20.46 20.26
N LYS A 2 -11.37 -19.76 20.02
CA LYS A 2 -11.75 -19.27 18.68
C LYS A 2 -11.00 -17.98 18.27
N PHE A 3 -10.60 -17.15 19.24
CA PHE A 3 -9.90 -15.88 19.01
C PHE A 3 -8.48 -16.02 18.43
N LEU A 4 -7.76 -17.10 18.73
CA LEU A 4 -6.42 -17.35 18.18
C LEU A 4 -6.41 -17.71 16.68
N LYS A 5 -7.57 -17.96 16.07
CA LYS A 5 -7.70 -18.19 14.62
C LYS A 5 -7.85 -16.89 13.82
N ILE A 6 -8.09 -15.76 14.50
CA ILE A 6 -8.25 -14.47 13.84
C ILE A 6 -6.86 -13.95 13.50
N LEU A 7 -6.57 -13.78 12.20
CA LEU A 7 -5.26 -13.34 11.71
C LEU A 7 -4.80 -12.03 12.38
N TYR A 8 -5.73 -11.10 12.59
CA TYR A 8 -5.47 -9.84 13.28
C TYR A 8 -4.90 -10.05 14.70
N VAL A 9 -5.48 -10.97 15.47
CA VAL A 9 -5.01 -11.29 16.83
C VAL A 9 -3.62 -11.92 16.77
N GLN A 10 -3.38 -12.81 15.80
CA GLN A 10 -2.06 -13.42 15.61
C GLN A 10 -0.99 -12.38 15.27
N VAL A 11 -1.31 -11.40 14.44
CA VAL A 11 -0.40 -10.29 14.09
C VAL A 11 -0.08 -9.45 15.33
N ILE A 12 -1.08 -9.11 16.15
CA ILE A 12 -0.85 -8.38 17.41
C ILE A 12 0.07 -9.18 18.34
N ILE A 13 -0.17 -10.48 18.50
CA ILE A 13 0.71 -11.35 19.31
C ILE A 13 2.13 -11.35 18.72
N GLY A 14 2.26 -11.47 17.40
CA GLY A 14 3.55 -11.40 16.71
C GLY A 14 4.29 -10.08 16.95
N ILE A 15 3.58 -8.95 16.91
CA ILE A 15 4.12 -7.62 17.23
C ILE A 15 4.63 -7.58 18.67
N ILE A 16 3.82 -8.01 19.64
CA ILE A 16 4.18 -7.99 21.06
C ILE A 16 5.41 -8.89 21.31
N LEU A 17 5.41 -10.11 20.78
CA LEU A 17 6.55 -11.02 20.88
C LEU A 17 7.79 -10.44 20.18
N GLY A 18 7.62 -9.75 19.06
CA GLY A 18 8.71 -9.10 18.34
C GLY A 18 9.35 -7.98 19.16
N VAL A 19 8.52 -7.14 19.80
CA VAL A 19 9.00 -6.09 20.71
C VAL A 19 9.77 -6.70 21.88
N LEU A 20 9.26 -7.76 22.51
CA LEU A 20 9.93 -8.45 23.61
C LEU A 20 11.26 -9.08 23.17
N ALA A 21 11.27 -9.77 22.02
CA ALA A 21 12.47 -10.40 21.48
C ALA A 21 13.54 -9.37 21.10
N GLY A 22 13.15 -8.25 20.47
CA GLY A 22 14.07 -7.17 20.13
C GLY A 22 14.65 -6.46 21.36
N TRP A 23 13.90 -6.40 22.46
CA TRP A 23 14.36 -5.82 23.72
C TRP A 23 15.30 -6.75 24.50
N LEU A 24 14.93 -8.04 24.63
CA LEU A 24 15.70 -9.03 25.40
C LEU A 24 16.94 -9.52 24.64
N PHE A 25 16.88 -9.59 23.30
CA PHE A 25 17.96 -10.10 22.45
C PHE A 25 18.26 -9.16 21.29
N PRO A 26 18.91 -7.99 21.51
CA PRO A 26 19.24 -7.05 20.43
C PRO A 26 20.13 -7.66 19.34
N SER A 27 20.96 -8.66 19.66
CA SER A 27 21.78 -9.40 18.70
C SER A 27 20.97 -10.19 17.66
N PHE A 28 19.68 -10.44 17.91
CA PHE A 28 18.78 -11.09 16.96
C PHE A 28 18.32 -10.14 15.83
N ALA A 29 18.58 -8.84 15.92
CA ALA A 29 18.11 -7.84 14.95
C ALA A 29 18.45 -8.15 13.47
N PRO A 30 19.66 -8.62 13.09
CA PRO A 30 19.96 -8.96 11.70
C PRO A 30 19.10 -10.12 11.16
N ALA A 31 18.87 -11.14 11.98
CA ALA A 31 18.01 -12.28 11.60
C ALA A 31 16.54 -11.84 11.52
N ALA A 32 16.07 -11.04 12.48
CA ALA A 32 14.74 -10.44 12.46
C ALA A 32 14.49 -9.60 11.19
N LYS A 33 15.50 -8.84 10.75
CA LYS A 33 15.45 -8.08 9.50
C LYS A 33 15.27 -9.00 8.30
N LEU A 34 16.06 -10.06 8.20
CA LEU A 34 15.96 -11.02 7.10
C LEU A 34 14.56 -11.65 7.05
N ILE A 35 13.97 -11.98 8.20
CA ILE A 35 12.59 -12.51 8.27
C ILE A 35 11.58 -11.49 7.72
N SER A 36 11.68 -10.23 8.17
CA SER A 36 10.79 -9.14 7.74
C SER A 36 10.93 -8.84 6.25
N ASP A 37 12.17 -8.68 5.76
CA ASP A 37 12.47 -8.38 4.36
C ASP A 37 12.00 -9.52 3.45
N THR A 38 12.23 -10.77 3.85
CA THR A 38 11.75 -11.95 3.12
C THR A 38 10.22 -11.96 3.02
N PHE A 39 9.53 -11.64 4.11
CA PHE A 39 8.07 -11.53 4.09
C PHE A 39 7.56 -10.43 3.16
N ILE A 40 8.17 -9.23 3.22
CA ILE A 40 7.82 -8.12 2.33
C ILE A 40 8.08 -8.49 0.87
N ASN A 41 9.18 -9.17 0.57
CA ASN A 41 9.52 -9.64 -0.77
C ASN A 41 8.51 -10.67 -1.30
N MET A 42 8.03 -11.59 -0.46
CA MET A 42 6.96 -12.52 -0.84
C MET A 42 5.68 -11.79 -1.26
N ILE A 43 5.30 -10.73 -0.54
CA ILE A 43 4.16 -9.89 -0.92
C ILE A 43 4.45 -9.16 -2.24
N ARG A 44 5.61 -8.48 -2.34
CA ARG A 44 6.01 -7.69 -3.52
C ARG A 44 6.01 -8.53 -4.81
N MET A 45 6.44 -9.78 -4.72
CA MET A 45 6.46 -10.74 -5.84
C MET A 45 5.05 -10.96 -6.44
N VAL A 46 4.01 -10.98 -5.61
CA VAL A 46 2.64 -11.30 -6.04
C VAL A 46 1.86 -10.04 -6.47
N ILE A 47 2.23 -8.87 -5.95
CA ILE A 47 1.53 -7.60 -6.24
C ILE A 47 1.45 -7.30 -7.74
N ALA A 48 2.57 -7.30 -8.47
CA ALA A 48 2.57 -6.89 -9.87
C ALA A 48 1.70 -7.81 -10.76
N PRO A 49 1.82 -9.15 -10.68
CA PRO A 49 0.91 -10.06 -11.39
C PRO A 49 -0.57 -9.91 -11.00
N VAL A 50 -0.86 -9.69 -9.71
CA VAL A 50 -2.24 -9.49 -9.22
C VAL A 50 -2.85 -8.23 -9.79
N ILE A 51 -2.11 -7.12 -9.77
CA ILE A 51 -2.56 -5.85 -10.34
C ILE A 51 -2.84 -6.03 -11.82
N PHE A 52 -1.91 -6.65 -12.56
CA PHE A 52 -2.10 -6.90 -13.99
C PHE A 52 -3.37 -7.71 -14.28
N CYS A 53 -3.53 -8.87 -13.65
CA CYS A 53 -4.71 -9.72 -13.87
C CYS A 53 -6.01 -9.02 -13.45
N THR A 54 -5.98 -8.25 -12.36
CA THR A 54 -7.15 -7.53 -11.85
C THR A 54 -7.57 -6.39 -12.77
N ILE A 55 -6.63 -5.62 -13.29
CA ILE A 55 -6.93 -4.53 -14.23
C ILE A 55 -7.38 -5.11 -15.58
N VAL A 56 -6.70 -6.14 -16.10
CA VAL A 56 -7.08 -6.79 -17.37
C VAL A 56 -8.49 -7.34 -17.28
N SER A 57 -8.80 -8.15 -16.25
CA SER A 57 -10.14 -8.72 -16.07
C SER A 57 -11.20 -7.65 -15.78
N GLY A 58 -10.88 -6.65 -14.95
CA GLY A 58 -11.81 -5.58 -14.61
C GLY A 58 -12.17 -4.66 -15.79
N VAL A 59 -11.18 -4.22 -16.57
CA VAL A 59 -11.38 -3.31 -17.71
C VAL A 59 -12.00 -4.03 -18.90
N ALA A 60 -11.52 -5.23 -19.24
CA ALA A 60 -12.06 -6.01 -20.35
C ALA A 60 -13.48 -6.51 -20.05
N GLY A 61 -13.76 -6.92 -18.80
CA GLY A 61 -15.07 -7.38 -18.35
C GLY A 61 -16.15 -6.29 -18.28
N ALA A 62 -15.79 -5.01 -18.21
CA ALA A 62 -16.72 -3.90 -17.99
C ALA A 62 -17.65 -3.56 -19.19
N GLY A 63 -17.63 -4.33 -20.28
CA GLY A 63 -18.58 -4.23 -21.41
C GLY A 63 -18.40 -2.99 -22.32
N ASP A 64 -18.26 -1.79 -21.77
CA ASP A 64 -18.14 -0.52 -22.53
C ASP A 64 -16.84 0.24 -22.19
N LEU A 65 -15.90 0.32 -23.15
CA LEU A 65 -14.61 0.99 -22.96
C LEU A 65 -14.75 2.50 -22.75
N LYS A 66 -15.75 3.15 -23.37
CA LYS A 66 -15.97 4.59 -23.20
C LYS A 66 -16.46 4.89 -21.79
N LYS A 67 -17.30 4.02 -21.22
CA LYS A 67 -17.69 4.11 -19.81
C LYS A 67 -16.49 3.89 -18.90
N VAL A 68 -15.65 2.89 -19.16
CA VAL A 68 -14.44 2.65 -18.35
C VAL A 68 -13.50 3.86 -18.37
N GLY A 69 -13.21 4.43 -19.54
CA GLY A 69 -12.35 5.61 -19.64
C GLY A 69 -12.93 6.83 -18.90
N ARG A 70 -14.25 7.05 -19.01
CA ARG A 70 -14.95 8.13 -18.27
C ARG A 70 -14.92 7.90 -16.76
N VAL A 71 -15.13 6.67 -16.30
CA VAL A 71 -15.05 6.31 -14.87
C VAL A 71 -13.62 6.42 -14.38
N GLY A 72 -12.63 5.99 -15.16
CA GLY A 72 -11.20 6.13 -14.84
C GLY A 72 -10.80 7.59 -14.65
N LEU A 73 -11.15 8.48 -15.59
CA LEU A 73 -10.86 9.91 -15.45
C LEU A 73 -11.57 10.54 -14.25
N LYS A 74 -12.85 10.23 -14.03
CA LYS A 74 -13.57 10.68 -12.83
C LYS A 74 -12.92 10.18 -11.54
N THR A 75 -12.41 8.95 -11.55
CA THR A 75 -11.72 8.34 -10.41
C THR A 75 -10.37 9.00 -10.16
N LEU A 76 -9.62 9.37 -11.20
CA LEU A 76 -8.36 10.11 -11.05
C LEU A 76 -8.58 11.50 -10.45
N ILE A 77 -9.57 12.26 -10.95
CA ILE A 77 -9.92 13.57 -10.40
C ILE A 77 -10.38 13.42 -8.95
N TYR A 78 -11.23 12.44 -8.67
CA TYR A 78 -11.69 12.15 -7.31
C TYR A 78 -10.52 11.75 -6.40
N PHE A 79 -9.63 10.88 -6.85
CA PHE A 79 -8.45 10.43 -6.11
C PHE A 79 -7.58 11.62 -5.75
N GLU A 80 -7.24 12.47 -6.72
CA GLU A 80 -6.37 13.64 -6.52
C GLU A 80 -6.96 14.66 -5.54
N VAL A 81 -8.25 14.97 -5.67
CA VAL A 81 -8.92 15.89 -4.74
C VAL A 81 -8.93 15.31 -3.32
N VAL A 82 -9.27 14.02 -3.19
CA VAL A 82 -9.39 13.36 -1.89
C VAL A 82 -8.02 13.14 -1.23
N THR A 83 -6.98 12.80 -1.98
CA THR A 83 -5.61 12.71 -1.47
C THR A 83 -5.07 14.08 -1.07
N THR A 84 -5.36 15.14 -1.83
CA THR A 84 -4.99 16.51 -1.44
C THR A 84 -5.62 16.90 -0.11
N LEU A 85 -6.92 16.62 0.09
CA LEU A 85 -7.59 16.85 1.37
C LEU A 85 -6.98 15.98 2.50
N ALA A 86 -6.65 14.72 2.21
CA ALA A 86 -5.97 13.83 3.16
C ALA A 86 -4.61 14.39 3.59
N LEU A 87 -3.83 14.91 2.63
CA LEU A 87 -2.53 15.53 2.89
C LEU A 87 -2.66 16.80 3.72
N ILE A 88 -3.65 17.66 3.46
CA ILE A 88 -3.90 18.86 4.25
C ILE A 88 -4.21 18.49 5.70
N ILE A 89 -5.12 17.54 5.93
CA ILE A 89 -5.48 17.10 7.28
C ILE A 89 -4.27 16.46 7.96
N GLY A 90 -3.55 15.58 7.26
CA GLY A 90 -2.34 14.95 7.78
C GLY A 90 -1.26 15.97 8.16
N LEU A 91 -1.08 17.02 7.34
CA LEU A 91 -0.15 18.10 7.62
C LEU A 91 -0.59 18.91 8.84
N ILE A 92 -1.86 19.27 8.96
CA ILE A 92 -2.39 19.99 10.14
C ILE A 92 -2.17 19.17 11.40
N VAL A 93 -2.58 17.89 11.39
CA VAL A 93 -2.44 17.01 12.57
C VAL A 93 -0.97 16.80 12.92
N ALA A 94 -0.09 16.56 11.93
CA ALA A 94 1.33 16.39 12.17
C ALA A 94 1.99 17.64 12.75
N ASN A 95 1.61 18.84 12.30
CA ASN A 95 2.14 20.11 12.81
C ASN A 95 1.63 20.44 14.23
N VAL A 96 0.43 19.98 14.59
CA VAL A 96 -0.13 20.16 15.94
C VAL A 96 0.44 19.15 16.92
N VAL A 97 0.39 17.85 16.58
CA VAL A 97 0.80 16.76 17.49
C VAL A 97 2.32 16.66 17.58
N LYS A 98 3.05 17.05 16.52
CA LYS A 98 4.51 16.98 16.42
C LYS A 98 5.06 15.64 16.94
N PRO A 99 4.68 14.49 16.35
CA PRO A 99 5.03 13.17 16.88
C PRO A 99 6.54 12.90 16.93
N GLY A 100 7.35 13.66 16.18
CA GLY A 100 8.81 13.60 16.18
C GLY A 100 9.51 14.55 17.18
N ALA A 101 8.78 15.36 17.94
CA ALA A 101 9.37 16.23 18.96
C ALA A 101 9.99 15.39 20.09
N GLY A 102 11.29 15.58 20.34
CA GLY A 102 12.07 14.80 21.31
C GLY A 102 12.87 13.63 20.73
N VAL A 103 12.90 13.47 19.41
CA VAL A 103 13.83 12.54 18.74
C VAL A 103 15.14 13.27 18.48
N ASN A 104 16.22 12.85 19.15
CA ASN A 104 17.57 13.30 18.82
C ASN A 104 18.02 12.65 17.52
N PHE A 105 17.68 13.26 16.39
CA PHE A 105 18.25 12.89 15.11
C PHE A 105 19.74 13.27 15.12
N THR A 106 20.63 12.29 15.04
CA THR A 106 22.07 12.52 14.88
C THR A 106 22.34 13.38 13.64
N ALA A 107 23.46 14.12 13.60
CA ALA A 107 23.80 15.05 12.52
C ALA A 107 23.70 14.46 11.09
N THR A 108 23.83 13.14 10.94
CA THR A 108 23.64 12.36 9.70
C THR A 108 22.21 12.41 9.13
N ALA A 109 21.19 12.71 9.94
CA ALA A 109 19.81 12.84 9.48
C ALA A 109 19.57 14.16 8.73
N ASN A 110 20.26 15.24 9.12
CA ASN A 110 20.11 16.55 8.47
C ASN A 110 20.67 16.56 7.04
N THR A 111 21.75 15.82 6.77
CA THR A 111 22.28 15.68 5.41
C THR A 111 21.33 14.90 4.50
N GLN A 112 20.69 13.83 4.97
CA GLN A 112 19.71 13.07 4.19
C GLN A 112 18.45 13.88 3.86
N VAL A 113 17.96 14.69 4.79
CA VAL A 113 16.82 15.60 4.52
C VAL A 113 17.18 16.63 3.45
N SER A 114 18.42 17.16 3.46
CA SER A 114 18.88 18.10 2.44
C SER A 114 18.92 17.48 1.04
N THR A 115 19.36 16.21 0.90
CA THR A 115 19.38 15.47 -0.37
C THR A 115 17.98 15.15 -0.90
N ILE A 116 17.04 14.81 -0.02
CA ILE A 116 15.63 14.57 -0.41
C ILE A 116 14.99 15.89 -0.86
N SER A 117 15.29 17.01 -0.18
CA SER A 117 14.77 18.32 -0.54
C SER A 117 15.34 18.86 -1.86
N SER A 118 16.57 18.49 -2.23
CA SER A 118 17.12 18.80 -3.55
C SER A 118 16.50 17.95 -4.65
N GLN A 119 16.31 16.64 -4.41
CA GLN A 119 15.63 15.76 -5.37
C GLN A 119 14.18 16.19 -5.67
N ALA A 120 13.48 16.76 -4.68
CA ALA A 120 12.13 17.26 -4.87
C ALA A 120 12.04 18.50 -5.78
N LYS A 121 13.14 19.27 -5.94
CA LYS A 121 13.17 20.45 -6.82
C LYS A 121 13.40 20.09 -8.29
N ASP A 122 13.94 18.91 -8.56
CA ASP A 122 14.27 18.43 -9.91
C ASP A 122 13.20 17.49 -10.49
N LEU A 123 11.93 17.60 -10.06
CA LEU A 123 10.84 16.82 -10.64
C LEU A 123 10.60 17.24 -12.10
N ASN A 124 11.24 16.52 -13.02
CA ASN A 124 11.05 16.68 -14.44
C ASN A 124 9.77 15.94 -14.88
N TRP A 125 8.70 16.71 -15.11
CA TRP A 125 7.42 16.17 -15.59
C TRP A 125 7.58 15.36 -16.89
N GLY A 126 8.49 15.74 -17.78
CA GLY A 126 8.77 15.00 -19.01
C GLY A 126 9.35 13.61 -18.74
N GLU A 127 10.26 13.50 -17.77
CA GLU A 127 10.83 12.23 -17.34
C GLU A 127 9.77 11.34 -16.68
N PHE A 128 8.90 11.92 -15.85
CA PHE A 128 7.78 11.20 -15.23
C PHE A 128 6.84 10.58 -16.28
N PHE A 129 6.38 11.35 -17.27
CA PHE A 129 5.50 10.83 -18.32
C PHE A 129 6.20 9.80 -19.21
N SER A 130 7.47 10.01 -19.53
CA SER A 130 8.29 9.04 -20.25
C SER A 130 8.39 7.71 -19.48
N HIS A 131 8.56 7.78 -18.16
CA HIS A 131 8.68 6.61 -17.29
C HIS A 131 7.40 5.76 -17.18
N ILE A 132 6.22 6.31 -17.51
CA ILE A 132 4.96 5.55 -17.53
C ILE A 132 5.00 4.45 -18.61
N VAL A 133 5.67 4.71 -19.73
CA VAL A 133 5.80 3.77 -20.83
C VAL A 133 7.08 2.97 -20.65
N PRO A 134 7.02 1.69 -20.24
CA PRO A 134 8.23 0.90 -20.05
C PRO A 134 8.90 0.60 -21.40
N PRO A 135 10.24 0.64 -21.49
CA PRO A 135 10.94 0.16 -22.67
C PRO A 135 10.80 -1.36 -22.84
N ASN A 136 10.59 -2.08 -21.73
CA ASN A 136 10.36 -3.52 -21.72
C ASN A 136 9.35 -3.90 -20.63
N VAL A 137 8.28 -4.59 -21.03
CA VAL A 137 7.20 -5.02 -20.12
C VAL A 137 7.72 -6.01 -19.07
N VAL A 138 8.56 -6.97 -19.46
CA VAL A 138 9.11 -7.98 -18.54
C VAL A 138 9.97 -7.33 -17.47
N ASP A 139 10.74 -6.29 -17.84
CA ASP A 139 11.55 -5.52 -16.89
C ASP A 139 10.68 -4.77 -15.88
N ALA A 140 9.55 -4.18 -16.32
CA ALA A 140 8.59 -3.53 -15.43
C ALA A 140 8.01 -4.51 -14.39
N PHE A 141 7.69 -5.75 -14.79
CA PHE A 141 7.27 -6.80 -13.87
C PHE A 141 8.41 -7.24 -12.94
N ALA A 142 9.64 -7.36 -13.44
CA ALA A 142 10.80 -7.80 -12.66
C ALA A 142 11.21 -6.79 -11.59
N LYS A 143 11.21 -5.49 -11.92
CA LYS A 143 11.51 -4.39 -10.98
C LYS A 143 10.32 -4.08 -10.06
N GLY A 144 9.12 -4.49 -10.46
CA GLY A 144 7.88 -4.22 -9.74
C GLY A 144 7.45 -2.77 -9.87
N ASP A 145 7.68 -2.14 -11.02
CA ASP A 145 7.24 -0.77 -11.32
C ASP A 145 5.73 -0.78 -11.58
N ILE A 146 4.96 -0.54 -10.51
CA ILE A 146 3.51 -0.68 -10.50
C ILE A 146 2.84 0.21 -11.54
N LEU A 147 3.35 1.44 -11.75
CA LEU A 147 2.78 2.39 -12.70
C LEU A 147 2.91 1.90 -14.15
N GLN A 148 4.08 1.37 -14.51
CA GLN A 148 4.35 0.80 -15.83
C GLN A 148 3.51 -0.46 -16.08
N VAL A 149 3.45 -1.35 -15.07
CA VAL A 149 2.60 -2.55 -15.12
C VAL A 149 1.14 -2.16 -15.32
N LEU A 150 0.64 -1.14 -14.60
CA LEU A 150 -0.73 -0.67 -14.72
C LEU A 150 -1.02 -0.09 -16.11
N PHE A 151 -0.11 0.73 -16.65
CA PHE A 151 -0.26 1.28 -18.00
C PHE A 151 -0.35 0.17 -19.06
N PHE A 152 0.57 -0.79 -19.02
CA PHE A 152 0.54 -1.94 -19.91
C PHE A 152 -0.74 -2.78 -19.73
N SER A 153 -1.20 -2.97 -18.49
CA SER A 153 -2.43 -3.72 -18.19
C SER A 153 -3.65 -3.11 -18.86
N VAL A 154 -3.76 -1.77 -18.86
CA VAL A 154 -4.87 -1.06 -19.50
C VAL A 154 -4.83 -1.23 -21.02
N LEU A 155 -3.66 -1.07 -21.65
CA LEU A 155 -3.50 -1.30 -23.09
C LEU A 155 -3.81 -2.74 -23.48
N PHE A 156 -3.34 -3.70 -22.69
CA PHE A 156 -3.64 -5.12 -22.88
C PHE A 156 -5.14 -5.40 -22.76
N ALA A 157 -5.81 -4.81 -21.77
CA ALA A 157 -7.26 -4.98 -21.59
C ALA A 157 -8.06 -4.40 -22.78
N VAL A 158 -7.63 -3.25 -23.30
CA VAL A 158 -8.24 -2.66 -24.51
C VAL A 158 -8.01 -3.56 -25.71
N GLY A 159 -6.78 -4.04 -25.93
CA GLY A 159 -6.46 -4.97 -27.01
C GLY A 159 -7.28 -6.26 -26.95
N LEU A 160 -7.39 -6.86 -25.75
CA LEU A 160 -8.21 -8.05 -25.50
C LEU A 160 -9.68 -7.83 -25.85
N LYS A 161 -10.20 -6.65 -25.53
CA LYS A 161 -11.60 -6.32 -25.83
C LYS A 161 -11.85 -6.07 -27.32
N LEU A 162 -10.87 -5.53 -28.03
CA LEU A 162 -10.94 -5.36 -29.48
C LEU A 162 -10.98 -6.71 -30.24
N MET A 163 -10.56 -7.81 -29.61
CA MET A 163 -10.68 -9.16 -30.19
C MET A 163 -12.14 -9.70 -30.23
N GLY A 164 -13.09 -9.03 -29.58
CA GLY A 164 -14.48 -9.48 -29.51
C GLY A 164 -14.62 -10.86 -28.83
N ASP A 165 -15.48 -11.72 -29.36
CA ASP A 165 -15.81 -13.02 -28.76
C ASP A 165 -14.61 -13.96 -28.64
N SER A 166 -13.64 -13.86 -29.57
CA SER A 166 -12.39 -14.63 -29.54
C SER A 166 -11.54 -14.33 -28.31
N GLY A 167 -11.69 -13.15 -27.69
CA GLY A 167 -10.99 -12.77 -26.46
C GLY A 167 -11.57 -13.38 -25.18
N HIS A 168 -12.79 -13.95 -25.23
CA HIS A 168 -13.50 -14.38 -24.03
C HIS A 168 -12.81 -15.52 -23.27
N SER A 169 -12.21 -16.47 -24.01
CA SER A 169 -11.42 -17.56 -23.42
C SER A 169 -10.22 -17.03 -22.64
N LEU A 170 -9.51 -16.05 -23.21
CA LEU A 170 -8.33 -15.45 -22.59
C LEU A 170 -8.71 -14.61 -21.35
N LEU A 171 -9.81 -13.86 -21.41
CA LEU A 171 -10.37 -13.15 -20.26
C LEU A 171 -10.68 -14.10 -19.10
N THR A 172 -11.36 -15.21 -19.39
CA THR A 172 -11.67 -16.25 -18.40
C THR A 172 -10.39 -16.88 -17.83
N GLY A 173 -9.35 -17.03 -18.65
CA GLY A 173 -8.01 -17.44 -18.22
C GLY A 173 -7.42 -16.49 -17.17
N PHE A 174 -7.45 -15.17 -17.45
CA PHE A 174 -6.97 -14.16 -16.51
C PHE A 174 -7.75 -14.11 -15.20
N GLU A 175 -9.08 -14.30 -15.23
CA GLU A 175 -9.88 -14.38 -14.01
C GLU A 175 -9.49 -15.58 -13.15
N LYS A 176 -9.24 -16.74 -13.76
CA LYS A 176 -8.78 -17.95 -13.05
C LYS A 176 -7.39 -17.74 -12.47
N ILE A 177 -6.46 -17.17 -13.24
CA ILE A 177 -5.11 -16.82 -12.77
C ILE A 177 -5.21 -15.84 -11.59
N ASN A 178 -6.06 -14.83 -11.68
CA ASN A 178 -6.26 -13.86 -10.60
C ASN A 178 -6.71 -14.56 -9.31
N LYS A 179 -7.67 -15.49 -9.39
CA LYS A 179 -8.11 -16.31 -8.24
C LYS A 179 -6.96 -17.14 -7.65
N VAL A 180 -6.10 -17.73 -8.49
CA VAL A 180 -4.92 -18.46 -8.03
C VAL A 180 -3.95 -17.52 -7.31
N LEU A 181 -3.65 -16.35 -7.87
CA LEU A 181 -2.79 -15.35 -7.25
C LEU A 181 -3.35 -14.86 -5.91
N PHE A 182 -4.66 -14.62 -5.80
CA PHE A 182 -5.31 -14.30 -4.53
C PHE A 182 -5.22 -15.44 -3.51
N ASN A 183 -5.27 -16.71 -3.94
CA ASN A 183 -5.05 -17.84 -3.03
C ASN A 183 -3.60 -17.92 -2.54
N ILE A 184 -2.62 -17.66 -3.41
CA ILE A 184 -1.21 -17.52 -3.01
C ILE A 184 -1.07 -16.38 -2.00
N LEU A 185 -1.69 -15.23 -2.27
CA LEU A 185 -1.69 -14.08 -1.37
C LEU A 185 -2.29 -14.43 0.00
N LYS A 186 -3.38 -15.20 0.05
CA LYS A 186 -3.95 -15.72 1.32
C LYS A 186 -2.99 -16.63 2.07
N ILE A 187 -2.22 -17.48 1.37
CA ILE A 187 -1.20 -18.33 2.00
C ILE A 187 -0.09 -17.47 2.60
N ILE A 188 0.42 -16.50 1.83
CA ILE A 188 1.45 -15.55 2.31
C ILE A 188 0.92 -14.75 3.51
N MET A 189 -0.34 -14.31 3.49
CA MET A 189 -0.93 -13.59 4.61
C MET A 189 -0.99 -14.42 5.91
N ARG A 190 -1.03 -15.76 5.85
CA ARG A 190 -0.91 -16.58 7.07
C ARG A 190 0.47 -16.46 7.74
N LEU A 191 1.49 -16.06 7.00
CA LEU A 191 2.84 -15.80 7.50
C LEU A 191 3.00 -14.36 8.03
N SER A 192 1.98 -13.50 7.92
CA SER A 192 2.04 -12.11 8.38
C SER A 192 2.40 -11.93 9.86
N PRO A 193 2.00 -12.81 10.80
CA PRO A 193 2.44 -12.71 12.19
C PRO A 193 3.96 -12.82 12.34
N ILE A 194 4.60 -13.66 11.52
CA ILE A 194 6.05 -13.88 11.53
C ILE A 194 6.77 -12.68 10.92
N GLY A 195 6.25 -12.13 9.83
CA GLY A 195 6.76 -10.90 9.23
C GLY A 195 6.68 -9.70 10.20
N ALA A 196 5.53 -9.53 10.85
CA ALA A 196 5.32 -8.48 11.85
C ALA A 196 6.23 -8.65 13.07
N PHE A 197 6.43 -9.89 13.54
CA PHE A 197 7.41 -10.22 14.58
C PHE A 197 8.82 -9.78 14.17
N GLY A 198 9.29 -10.16 12.97
CA GLY A 198 10.61 -9.80 12.46
C GLY A 198 10.80 -8.28 12.35
N GLY A 199 9.79 -7.57 11.81
CA GLY A 199 9.87 -6.12 11.65
C GLY A 199 9.95 -5.37 12.97
N MET A 200 9.15 -5.77 13.95
CA MET A 200 9.17 -5.15 15.29
C MET A 200 10.43 -5.53 16.08
N ALA A 201 10.87 -6.79 16.02
CA ALA A 201 12.12 -7.23 16.64
C ALA A 201 13.34 -6.51 16.07
N TYR A 202 13.39 -6.31 14.75
CA TYR A 202 14.46 -5.53 14.11
C TYR A 202 14.44 -4.07 14.59
N THR A 203 13.27 -3.44 14.57
CA THR A 203 13.13 -2.02 14.91
C THR A 203 13.55 -1.77 16.37
N ILE A 204 13.09 -2.59 17.30
CA ILE A 204 13.45 -2.46 18.71
C ILE A 204 14.89 -2.89 18.98
N GLY A 205 15.37 -3.96 18.35
CA GLY A 205 16.75 -4.41 18.53
C GLY A 205 17.79 -3.43 18.00
N LYS A 206 17.49 -2.70 16.92
CA LYS A 206 18.42 -1.72 16.33
C LYS A 206 18.30 -0.33 16.95
N PHE A 207 17.09 0.14 17.20
CA PHE A 207 16.86 1.53 17.62
C PHE A 207 16.46 1.66 19.10
N GLY A 208 16.28 0.55 19.81
CA GLY A 208 16.01 0.52 21.25
C GLY A 208 14.57 0.90 21.62
N PHE A 209 14.24 0.75 22.91
CA PHE A 209 12.88 0.96 23.43
C PHE A 209 12.38 2.42 23.27
N ALA A 210 13.29 3.40 23.25
CA ALA A 210 12.95 4.80 23.02
C ALA A 210 12.23 5.02 21.68
N THR A 211 12.54 4.22 20.66
CA THR A 211 11.82 4.31 19.37
C THR A 211 10.39 3.80 19.43
N LEU A 212 10.05 2.89 20.34
CA LEU A 212 8.66 2.44 20.50
C LEU A 212 7.75 3.59 20.92
N LEU A 213 8.23 4.53 21.74
CA LEU A 213 7.47 5.72 22.12
C LEU A 213 7.25 6.65 20.93
N VAL A 214 8.27 6.82 20.08
CA VAL A 214 8.20 7.67 18.88
C VAL A 214 7.27 7.05 17.84
N LEU A 215 7.46 5.77 17.53
CA LEU A 215 6.60 5.03 16.61
C LEU A 215 5.16 4.94 17.16
N GLY A 216 4.99 4.76 18.46
CA GLY A 216 3.69 4.77 19.12
C GLY A 216 2.98 6.12 18.96
N LYS A 217 3.66 7.23 19.23
CA LYS A 217 3.13 8.58 18.99
C LYS A 217 2.77 8.80 17.52
N LEU A 218 3.63 8.34 16.60
CA LEU A 218 3.39 8.45 15.17
C LEU A 218 2.17 7.62 14.74
N LEU A 219 2.04 6.39 15.24
CA LEU A 219 0.86 5.54 14.99
C LEU A 219 -0.43 6.16 15.54
N ILE A 220 -0.41 6.68 16.77
CA ILE A 220 -1.57 7.37 17.35
C ILE A 220 -1.95 8.58 16.49
N THR A 221 -0.97 9.37 16.06
CA THR A 221 -1.17 10.53 15.17
C THR A 221 -1.77 10.10 13.83
N PHE A 222 -1.29 9.01 13.26
CA PHE A 222 -1.82 8.42 12.03
C PHE A 222 -3.26 7.93 12.19
N TYR A 223 -3.57 7.23 13.28
CA TYR A 223 -4.94 6.77 13.57
C TYR A 223 -5.89 7.95 13.81
N LEU A 224 -5.45 8.99 14.52
CA LEU A 224 -6.22 10.21 14.72
C LEU A 224 -6.47 10.95 13.39
N THR A 225 -5.45 11.05 12.54
CA THR A 225 -5.59 11.61 11.18
C THR A 225 -6.57 10.79 10.34
N SER A 226 -6.45 9.46 10.37
CA SER A 226 -7.35 8.55 9.64
C SER A 226 -8.78 8.65 10.14
N PHE A 227 -8.98 8.73 11.46
CA PHE A 227 -10.28 8.96 12.08
C PHE A 227 -10.89 10.28 11.60
N LEU A 228 -10.15 11.39 11.70
CA LEU A 228 -10.60 12.68 11.20
C LEU A 228 -10.93 12.63 9.71
N PHE A 229 -10.11 11.98 8.90
CA PHE A 229 -10.36 11.83 7.48
C PHE A 229 -11.66 11.05 7.19
N ILE A 230 -11.93 9.96 7.90
CA ILE A 230 -13.16 9.17 7.76
C ILE A 230 -14.39 9.98 8.17
N PHE A 231 -14.35 10.65 9.33
CA PHE A 231 -15.53 11.37 9.85
C PHE A 231 -15.74 12.75 9.24
N VAL A 232 -14.71 13.35 8.64
CA VAL A 232 -14.80 14.65 7.97
C VAL A 232 -14.91 14.46 6.46
N VAL A 233 -13.85 13.98 5.80
CA VAL A 233 -13.80 13.92 4.33
C VAL A 233 -14.73 12.86 3.79
N LEU A 234 -14.63 11.61 4.25
CA LEU A 234 -15.49 10.54 3.76
C LEU A 234 -16.96 10.78 4.11
N ASN A 235 -17.24 11.36 5.28
CA ASN A 235 -18.60 11.77 5.66
C ASN A 235 -19.17 12.85 4.72
N LEU A 236 -18.39 13.89 4.39
CA LEU A 236 -18.81 14.94 3.44
C LEU A 236 -19.09 14.37 2.05
N VAL A 237 -18.24 13.45 1.58
CA VAL A 237 -18.44 12.74 0.31
C VAL A 237 -19.73 11.90 0.36
N CYS A 238 -19.91 11.11 1.43
CA CYS A 238 -21.10 10.29 1.62
C CYS A 238 -22.38 11.15 1.67
N PHE A 239 -22.34 12.29 2.35
CA PHE A 239 -23.45 13.25 2.41
C PHE A 239 -23.78 13.80 1.01
N TYR A 240 -22.77 14.19 0.23
CA TYR A 240 -22.96 14.69 -1.13
C TYR A 240 -23.62 13.65 -2.06
N PHE A 241 -23.24 12.38 -1.92
CA PHE A 241 -23.83 11.28 -2.69
C PHE A 241 -25.08 10.66 -2.04
N LYS A 242 -25.57 11.22 -0.92
CA LYS A 242 -26.74 10.73 -0.15
C LYS A 242 -26.60 9.27 0.32
N ILE A 243 -25.38 8.85 0.63
CA ILE A 243 -25.05 7.53 1.19
C ILE A 243 -24.87 7.68 2.71
N ASN A 244 -25.41 6.75 3.50
CA ASN A 244 -25.21 6.74 4.94
C ASN A 244 -23.82 6.18 5.28
N LEU A 245 -22.94 7.01 5.85
CA LEU A 245 -21.59 6.63 6.26
C LEU A 245 -21.58 5.39 7.17
N TRP A 246 -22.48 5.32 8.15
CA TRP A 246 -22.57 4.19 9.08
C TRP A 246 -22.91 2.87 8.39
N ARG A 247 -23.73 2.92 7.34
CA ARG A 247 -24.09 1.73 6.56
C ARG A 247 -22.92 1.25 5.71
N LEU A 248 -22.11 2.19 5.21
CA LEU A 248 -20.89 1.90 4.48
C LEU A 248 -19.81 1.29 5.40
N LEU A 249 -19.58 1.89 6.57
CA LEU A 249 -18.62 1.38 7.56
C LEU A 249 -19.00 0.01 8.14
N ALA A 250 -20.29 -0.33 8.20
CA ALA A 250 -20.75 -1.65 8.64
C ALA A 250 -20.61 -2.74 7.54
N TYR A 251 -20.45 -2.34 6.29
CA TYR A 251 -20.33 -3.25 5.15
C TYR A 251 -18.87 -3.62 4.83
N VAL A 252 -17.94 -2.69 5.07
CA VAL A 252 -16.49 -2.84 4.87
C VAL A 252 -15.84 -3.51 6.08
#